data_AF-A0A656HIA1-F1
#
_entry.id   AF-A0A656HIA1-F1
#
_cell.length_a   1.000
_cell.length_b   1.000
_cell.length_c   1.000
_cell.angle_alpha   90.00
_cell.angle_beta   90.00
_cell.angle_gamma   90.00
#
_symmetry.space_group_name_H-M   'P 1'
#
loop_
_entity.id
_entity.type
_entity.pdbx_description
1 polymer ?
#
loop_
_entity_poly.entity_id
_entity_poly.type
_entity_poly.pdbx_seq_one_letter_code
_entity_poly.pdbx_strand_id
1 'polypeptide(L)'
;MECNNKFLALLFFAGLCLIAGNSLAADNQNAAKLPASWYKAAFETRFPPAIPSLPPANGWAILYKNKADTMGKEYSNLFRPVGKDLNTALSAVATDNPFRPLFPTLYTPDNNKKRLECPVLGAPFELDDKPASKEWVVSFSAEQCLGKDESGNLLHGDNDAHKWVLQKTPDGKYRVLAEGDGSLYITNHNKEQGYKEIRTRLFLKRAFPDNELQCGGAEFTWRYRNKGYYLADTEYMAQDCQPLYFPELTGEAWQNAYDEYERRAKVLVDEWLEALKKGS
;
A
#
# COMPACT_ATOMS: atom_id res chain seq x y z
N MET A 1 -10.35 88.20 -19.09
CA MET A 1 -9.21 87.67 -18.32
C MET A 1 -9.62 86.30 -17.83
N GLU A 2 -9.18 85.26 -18.54
CA GLU A 2 -8.02 84.42 -18.22
C GLU A 2 -8.52 83.18 -17.45
N CYS A 3 -8.53 82.00 -18.10
CA CYS A 3 -7.47 80.99 -18.08
C CYS A 3 -7.37 80.29 -16.71
N ASN A 4 -7.13 78.99 -16.55
CA ASN A 4 -7.00 77.82 -17.40
C ASN A 4 -6.76 76.62 -16.44
N ASN A 5 -6.77 75.41 -16.98
CA ASN A 5 -5.94 74.27 -16.60
C ASN A 5 -6.34 73.30 -15.45
N LYS A 6 -6.69 72.09 -15.92
CA LYS A 6 -5.98 70.80 -15.72
C LYS A 6 -5.89 70.24 -14.29
N PHE A 7 -6.44 69.04 -14.09
CA PHE A 7 -5.57 67.85 -14.02
C PHE A 7 -6.31 66.56 -14.34
N LEU A 8 -5.61 65.75 -15.14
CA LEU A 8 -5.94 64.43 -15.65
C LEU A 8 -5.42 63.40 -14.64
N ALA A 9 -6.19 62.37 -14.30
CA ALA A 9 -5.64 61.13 -13.74
C ALA A 9 -6.46 59.94 -14.24
N LEU A 10 -6.06 59.45 -15.41
CA LEU A 10 -6.26 58.08 -15.87
C LEU A 10 -5.46 57.16 -14.93
N LEU A 11 -6.07 56.09 -14.44
CA LEU A 11 -5.35 54.85 -14.13
C LEU A 11 -6.25 53.65 -14.44
N PHE A 12 -6.00 53.10 -15.63
CA PHE A 12 -6.17 51.69 -15.96
C PHE A 12 -5.56 50.81 -14.86
N PHE A 13 -6.19 49.69 -14.50
CA PHE A 13 -5.53 48.38 -14.52
C PHE A 13 -6.53 47.22 -14.42
N ALA A 14 -6.59 46.48 -15.53
CA ALA A 14 -6.80 45.04 -15.66
C ALA A 14 -7.97 44.37 -14.92
N GLY A 15 -9.04 44.13 -15.67
CA GLY A 15 -9.95 43.02 -15.41
C GLY A 15 -9.21 41.69 -15.43
N LEU A 16 -9.34 40.96 -14.33
CA LEU A 16 -8.90 39.57 -14.17
C LEU A 16 -9.66 38.68 -15.15
N CYS A 17 -9.03 38.37 -16.28
CA CYS A 17 -9.39 37.19 -17.07
C CYS A 17 -9.06 35.94 -16.23
N LEU A 18 -10.12 35.31 -15.73
CA LEU A 18 -10.15 33.93 -15.27
C LEU A 18 -9.71 33.01 -16.41
N ILE A 19 -8.41 32.78 -16.55
CA ILE A 19 -7.90 31.61 -17.24
C ILE A 19 -7.91 30.50 -16.20
N ALA A 20 -9.00 29.74 -16.20
CA ALA A 20 -9.04 28.41 -15.64
C ALA A 20 -7.98 27.57 -16.37
N GLY A 21 -6.77 27.56 -15.83
CA GLY A 21 -5.76 26.58 -16.17
C GLY A 21 -6.28 25.23 -15.70
N ASN A 22 -6.97 24.53 -16.59
CA ASN A 22 -7.18 23.09 -16.48
C ASN A 22 -5.81 22.45 -16.35
N SER A 23 -5.41 22.22 -15.09
CA SER A 23 -4.41 21.24 -14.70
C SER A 23 -4.99 19.87 -15.09
N LEU A 24 -4.94 19.57 -16.40
CA LEU A 24 -4.99 18.21 -16.89
C LEU A 24 -3.82 17.50 -16.22
N ALA A 25 -4.12 16.81 -15.12
CA ALA A 25 -3.24 15.83 -14.54
C ALA A 25 -2.76 14.95 -15.70
N ALA A 26 -1.44 14.94 -15.93
CA ALA A 26 -0.83 14.17 -16.98
C ALA A 26 -1.39 12.75 -16.92
N ASP A 27 -2.14 12.41 -17.96
CA ASP A 27 -2.82 11.14 -18.08
C ASP A 27 -1.78 10.02 -18.04
N ASN A 28 -2.17 8.88 -17.48
CA ASN A 28 -1.38 7.69 -17.09
C ASN A 28 -0.64 6.97 -18.25
N GLN A 29 -0.18 7.66 -19.29
CA GLN A 29 0.07 7.09 -20.61
C GLN A 29 1.28 6.16 -20.77
N ASN A 30 2.06 5.87 -19.71
CA ASN A 30 3.20 4.97 -19.82
C ASN A 30 3.33 3.93 -18.68
N ALA A 31 2.28 3.70 -17.89
CA ALA A 31 2.31 2.56 -16.97
C ALA A 31 2.25 1.26 -17.78
N ALA A 32 3.26 0.40 -17.63
CA ALA A 32 3.27 -0.91 -18.28
C ALA A 32 2.04 -1.70 -17.79
N LYS A 33 1.12 -2.02 -18.70
CA LYS A 33 -0.04 -2.86 -18.35
C LYS A 33 0.46 -4.29 -18.13
N LEU A 34 0.03 -4.92 -17.05
CA LEU A 34 0.29 -6.34 -16.85
C LEU A 34 -0.41 -7.14 -17.97
N PRO A 35 0.24 -8.18 -18.53
CA PRO A 35 -0.44 -9.09 -19.44
C PRO A 35 -1.67 -9.72 -18.76
N ALA A 36 -2.66 -10.13 -19.54
CA ALA A 36 -3.89 -10.73 -19.00
C ALA A 36 -3.71 -12.19 -18.52
N SER A 37 -2.67 -12.89 -19.01
CA SER A 37 -2.45 -14.31 -18.72
C SER A 37 -1.33 -14.50 -17.70
N TRP A 38 -1.73 -14.72 -16.44
CA TRP A 38 -0.88 -15.13 -15.32
C TRP A 38 -1.75 -15.82 -14.28
N TYR A 39 -1.13 -16.70 -13.49
CA TYR A 39 -1.75 -17.42 -12.38
C TYR A 39 -1.71 -16.60 -11.08
N LYS A 40 -0.55 -16.05 -10.76
CA LYS A 40 -0.30 -15.23 -9.56
C LYS A 40 0.59 -14.05 -9.92
N ALA A 41 0.40 -12.93 -9.26
CA ALA A 41 1.26 -11.75 -9.31
C ALA A 41 1.76 -11.43 -7.90
N ALA A 42 3.07 -11.26 -7.72
CA ALA A 42 3.65 -10.69 -6.51
C ALA A 42 4.01 -9.23 -6.78
N PHE A 43 3.52 -8.30 -5.96
CA PHE A 43 3.81 -6.88 -6.06
C PHE A 43 4.83 -6.51 -5.00
N GLU A 44 5.96 -5.97 -5.44
CA GLU A 44 7.11 -5.64 -4.59
C GLU A 44 7.55 -4.20 -4.84
N THR A 45 8.01 -3.56 -3.77
CA THR A 45 8.46 -2.17 -3.79
C THR A 45 9.69 -2.03 -2.94
N ARG A 46 10.58 -1.13 -3.35
CA ARG A 46 11.78 -0.78 -2.62
C ARG A 46 11.81 0.73 -2.42
N PHE A 47 11.96 1.13 -1.17
CA PHE A 47 12.19 2.51 -0.78
C PHE A 47 13.65 2.59 -0.32
N PRO A 48 14.59 3.00 -1.18
CA PRO A 48 15.99 3.11 -0.79
C PRO A 48 16.17 4.18 0.29
N PRO A 49 17.31 4.19 1.01
CA PRO A 49 17.64 5.27 1.93
C PRO A 49 17.52 6.64 1.24
N ALA A 50 17.12 7.68 1.99
CA ALA A 50 16.85 9.02 1.46
C ALA A 50 18.14 9.82 1.14
N ILE A 51 19.04 9.22 0.35
CA ILE A 51 20.32 9.79 -0.09
C ILE A 51 20.20 10.20 -1.56
N PRO A 52 20.53 11.45 -1.95
CA PRO A 52 20.36 11.94 -3.32
C PRO A 52 21.10 11.14 -4.42
N SER A 53 22.14 10.38 -4.05
CA SER A 53 22.91 9.55 -5.00
C SER A 53 22.27 8.19 -5.30
N LEU A 54 21.26 7.79 -4.52
CA LEU A 54 20.56 6.53 -4.73
C LEU A 54 19.39 6.71 -5.71
N PRO A 55 19.00 5.65 -6.44
CA PRO A 55 17.80 5.70 -7.28
C PRO A 55 16.57 6.06 -6.43
N PRO A 56 15.52 6.64 -7.04
CA PRO A 56 14.27 6.90 -6.33
C PRO A 56 13.57 5.59 -5.96
N ALA A 57 12.59 5.68 -5.06
CA ALA A 57 11.71 4.56 -4.73
C ALA A 57 11.06 3.99 -6.00
N ASN A 58 11.02 2.66 -6.08
CA ASN A 58 10.52 1.95 -7.24
C ASN A 58 9.79 0.65 -6.84
N GLY A 59 9.28 -0.06 -7.84
CA GLY A 59 8.64 -1.35 -7.63
C GLY A 59 8.43 -2.12 -8.92
N TRP A 60 8.14 -3.40 -8.77
CA TRP A 60 7.94 -4.35 -9.84
C TRP A 60 6.80 -5.31 -9.49
N ALA A 61 6.33 -6.04 -10.50
CA ALA A 61 5.51 -7.22 -10.28
C ALA A 61 6.23 -8.46 -10.82
N ILE A 62 6.16 -9.57 -10.10
CA ILE A 62 6.60 -10.89 -10.57
C ILE A 62 5.35 -11.67 -10.95
N LEU A 63 5.23 -12.04 -12.23
CA LEU A 63 4.10 -12.81 -12.74
C LEU A 63 4.46 -14.28 -12.90
N TYR A 64 3.70 -15.13 -12.24
CA TYR A 64 3.83 -16.57 -12.31
C TYR A 64 2.81 -17.12 -13.30
N LYS A 65 3.25 -17.97 -14.23
CA LYS A 65 2.37 -18.50 -15.29
C LYS A 65 1.42 -19.59 -14.80
N ASN A 66 1.83 -20.37 -13.81
CA ASN A 66 1.06 -21.47 -13.22
C ASN A 66 1.58 -21.80 -11.82
N LYS A 67 0.98 -22.79 -11.14
CA LYS A 67 1.35 -23.20 -9.77
C LYS A 67 2.77 -23.78 -9.65
N ALA A 68 3.31 -24.37 -10.73
CA ALA A 68 4.65 -24.94 -10.75
C ALA A 68 5.75 -23.92 -11.11
N ASP A 69 5.37 -22.72 -11.54
CA ASP A 69 6.30 -21.64 -11.84
C ASP A 69 6.80 -21.02 -10.53
N THR A 70 8.06 -21.25 -10.19
CA THR A 70 8.69 -20.76 -8.96
C THR A 70 9.50 -19.48 -9.17
N MET A 71 9.92 -19.19 -10.40
CA MET A 71 10.77 -18.04 -10.74
C MET A 71 9.93 -16.84 -11.17
N GLY A 72 8.83 -17.10 -11.89
CA GLY A 72 8.01 -16.05 -12.49
C GLY A 72 8.78 -15.22 -13.52
N LYS A 73 8.13 -14.16 -13.99
CA LYS A 73 8.74 -13.14 -14.86
C LYS A 73 8.55 -11.77 -14.23
N GLU A 74 9.65 -11.04 -14.08
CA GLU A 74 9.62 -9.67 -13.56
C GLU A 74 9.10 -8.68 -14.60
N TYR A 75 8.29 -7.73 -14.12
CA TYR A 75 7.78 -6.57 -14.82
C TYR A 75 8.13 -5.31 -14.01
N SER A 76 9.31 -4.74 -14.30
CA SER A 76 9.82 -3.55 -13.65
C SER A 76 9.12 -2.27 -14.16
N ASN A 77 9.31 -1.15 -13.46
CA ASN A 77 8.74 0.18 -13.78
C ASN A 77 7.20 0.25 -13.79
N LEU A 78 6.55 -0.72 -13.12
CA LEU A 78 5.10 -0.77 -12.96
C LEU A 78 4.62 0.29 -11.96
N PHE A 79 5.32 0.42 -10.84
CA PHE A 79 4.99 1.37 -9.78
C PHE A 79 5.42 2.80 -10.15
N ARG A 80 4.54 3.77 -9.92
CA ARG A 80 4.77 5.20 -10.16
C ARG A 80 4.26 6.04 -8.99
N PRO A 81 4.78 7.25 -8.76
CA PRO A 81 4.18 8.17 -7.80
C PRO A 81 2.68 8.32 -8.06
N VAL A 82 1.86 8.15 -7.02
CA VAL A 82 0.40 8.31 -7.15
C VAL A 82 0.03 9.79 -7.29
N GLY A 83 -1.02 10.07 -8.05
CA GLY A 83 -1.58 11.42 -8.15
C GLY A 83 -2.15 11.90 -6.82
N LYS A 84 -2.22 13.23 -6.64
CA LYS A 84 -2.70 13.88 -5.40
C LYS A 84 -4.08 13.38 -4.98
N ASP A 85 -5.00 13.18 -5.92
CA ASP A 85 -6.36 12.73 -5.64
C ASP A 85 -6.37 11.31 -5.04
N LEU A 86 -5.59 10.39 -5.63
CA LEU A 86 -5.47 9.02 -5.14
C LEU A 86 -4.79 8.99 -3.77
N ASN A 87 -3.74 9.81 -3.60
CA ASN A 87 -3.04 9.92 -2.33
C ASN A 87 -3.96 10.46 -1.21
N THR A 88 -4.78 11.47 -1.54
CA THR A 88 -5.75 12.06 -0.60
C THR A 88 -6.84 11.06 -0.25
N ALA A 89 -7.31 10.27 -1.22
CA ALA A 89 -8.34 9.26 -0.99
C ALA A 89 -7.97 8.25 0.09
N LEU A 90 -6.71 7.81 0.19
CA LEU A 90 -6.27 6.83 1.20
C LEU A 90 -6.55 7.26 2.65
N SER A 91 -6.47 8.56 2.94
CA SER A 91 -6.74 9.12 4.28
C SER A 91 -8.11 9.78 4.40
N ALA A 92 -8.88 9.88 3.32
CA ALA A 92 -10.15 10.59 3.33
C ALA A 92 -11.20 9.83 4.14
N VAL A 93 -11.91 10.52 5.03
CA VAL A 93 -13.00 9.92 5.83
C VAL A 93 -14.06 9.26 4.94
N ALA A 94 -14.31 9.81 3.75
CA ALA A 94 -15.26 9.30 2.76
C ALA A 94 -14.82 8.01 2.04
N THR A 95 -13.55 7.61 2.15
CA THR A 95 -13.08 6.33 1.62
C THR A 95 -13.49 5.21 2.55
N ASP A 96 -14.20 4.24 2.00
CA ASP A 96 -14.57 3.03 2.72
C ASP A 96 -13.31 2.20 3.00
N ASN A 97 -12.89 2.17 4.27
CA ASN A 97 -11.71 1.44 4.69
C ASN A 97 -11.98 0.70 6.00
N PRO A 98 -12.32 -0.60 5.94
CA PRO A 98 -12.56 -1.41 7.12
C PRO A 98 -11.27 -1.76 7.89
N PHE A 99 -10.09 -1.53 7.31
CA PHE A 99 -8.80 -1.90 7.90
C PHE A 99 -8.20 -0.82 8.82
N ARG A 100 -8.81 0.37 8.92
CA ARG A 100 -8.33 1.44 9.82
C ARG A 100 -8.14 0.99 11.27
N PRO A 101 -9.06 0.21 11.89
CA PRO A 101 -8.88 -0.27 13.25
C PRO A 101 -7.69 -1.21 13.43
N LEU A 102 -7.23 -1.86 12.35
CA LEU A 102 -6.09 -2.78 12.36
C LEU A 102 -4.75 -2.03 12.32
N PHE A 103 -4.73 -0.83 11.76
CA PHE A 103 -3.52 0.01 11.66
C PHE A 103 -3.75 1.40 12.28
N PRO A 104 -4.13 1.48 13.58
CA PRO A 104 -4.58 2.73 14.18
C PRO A 104 -3.48 3.81 14.20
N THR A 105 -2.21 3.39 14.27
CA THR A 105 -1.06 4.29 14.22
C THR A 105 -0.92 4.96 12.85
N LEU A 106 -1.27 4.29 11.76
CA LEU A 106 -1.17 4.86 10.41
C LEU A 106 -2.19 5.97 10.15
N TYR A 107 -3.37 5.86 10.76
CA TYR A 107 -4.51 6.72 10.47
C TYR A 107 -4.69 7.90 11.44
N THR A 108 -3.69 8.24 12.25
CA THR A 108 -3.73 9.46 13.07
C THR A 108 -3.68 10.72 12.19
N PRO A 109 -4.24 11.86 12.64
CA PRO A 109 -4.17 13.12 11.88
C PRO A 109 -2.73 13.50 11.48
N ASP A 110 -1.77 13.36 12.41
CA ASP A 110 -0.37 13.69 12.17
C ASP A 110 0.28 12.77 11.13
N ASN A 111 0.06 11.46 11.23
CA ASN A 111 0.63 10.51 10.28
C ASN A 111 -0.02 10.62 8.91
N ASN A 112 -1.31 10.91 8.83
CA ASN A 112 -1.97 11.23 7.56
C ASN A 112 -1.36 12.47 6.90
N LYS A 113 -1.04 13.52 7.68
CA LYS A 113 -0.36 14.71 7.15
C LYS A 113 1.03 14.37 6.62
N LYS A 114 1.86 13.69 7.42
CA LYS A 114 3.21 13.25 7.01
C LYS A 114 3.19 12.39 5.75
N ARG A 115 2.26 11.44 5.66
CA ARG A 115 2.10 10.55 4.50
C ARG A 115 1.84 11.30 3.20
N LEU A 116 1.11 12.44 3.24
CA LEU A 116 0.86 13.25 2.05
C LEU A 116 2.12 13.95 1.51
N GLU A 117 3.14 14.12 2.34
CA GLU A 117 4.44 14.70 1.98
C GLU A 117 5.44 13.63 1.50
N CYS A 118 5.05 12.35 1.57
CA CYS A 118 5.92 11.22 1.32
C CYS A 118 5.80 10.63 -0.09
N PRO A 119 6.85 9.96 -0.59
CA PRO A 119 6.75 9.11 -1.76
C PRO A 119 5.72 7.99 -1.52
N VAL A 120 4.65 8.00 -2.30
CA VAL A 120 3.63 6.94 -2.34
C VAL A 120 3.58 6.42 -3.77
N LEU A 121 3.79 5.11 -3.93
CA LEU A 121 3.86 4.47 -5.23
C LEU A 121 2.58 3.68 -5.51
N GLY A 122 2.10 3.70 -6.74
CA GLY A 122 0.93 2.95 -7.17
C GLY A 122 1.19 2.19 -8.46
N ALA A 123 0.65 0.99 -8.53
CA ALA A 123 0.65 0.13 -9.70
C ALA A 123 -0.80 -0.17 -10.09
N PRO A 124 -1.29 0.30 -11.26
CA PRO A 124 -2.61 -0.08 -11.72
C PRO A 124 -2.63 -1.56 -12.08
N PHE A 125 -3.73 -2.24 -11.75
CA PHE A 125 -3.94 -3.63 -12.13
C PHE A 125 -5.43 -3.89 -12.30
N GLU A 126 -5.77 -5.02 -12.93
CA GLU A 126 -7.15 -5.48 -13.03
C GLU A 126 -7.39 -6.44 -11.85
N LEU A 127 -8.24 -6.07 -10.91
CA LEU A 127 -8.60 -6.96 -9.79
C LEU A 127 -9.80 -7.85 -10.11
N ASP A 128 -10.71 -7.36 -10.93
CA ASP A 128 -11.95 -8.03 -11.26
C ASP A 128 -12.19 -8.04 -12.78
N ASP A 129 -13.26 -8.69 -13.20
CA ASP A 129 -13.68 -8.74 -14.61
C ASP A 129 -14.63 -7.56 -14.96
N LYS A 130 -14.65 -6.48 -14.16
CA LYS A 130 -15.51 -5.31 -14.36
C LYS A 130 -14.72 -4.17 -14.99
N PRO A 131 -14.99 -3.80 -16.25
CA PRO A 131 -14.19 -2.80 -16.97
C PRO A 131 -14.37 -1.37 -16.46
N ALA A 132 -15.37 -1.12 -15.61
CA ALA A 132 -15.73 0.23 -15.15
C ALA A 132 -15.05 0.64 -13.83
N SER A 133 -14.54 -0.32 -13.05
CA SER A 133 -13.74 -0.02 -11.87
C SER A 133 -12.27 0.13 -12.25
N LYS A 134 -11.52 0.81 -11.37
CA LYS A 134 -10.07 0.97 -11.50
C LYS A 134 -9.43 0.56 -10.20
N GLU A 135 -8.39 -0.26 -10.25
CA GLU A 135 -7.69 -0.74 -9.08
C GLU A 135 -6.20 -0.44 -9.10
N TRP A 136 -5.66 -0.27 -7.91
CA TRP A 136 -4.23 -0.03 -7.69
C TRP A 136 -3.74 -0.86 -6.51
N VAL A 137 -2.54 -1.41 -6.65
CA VAL A 137 -1.71 -1.71 -5.48
C VAL A 137 -0.97 -0.43 -5.15
N VAL A 138 -1.13 0.08 -3.94
CA VAL A 138 -0.47 1.31 -3.48
C VAL A 138 0.47 0.97 -2.34
N SER A 139 1.69 1.48 -2.37
CA SER A 139 2.73 1.21 -1.37
C SER A 139 3.28 2.51 -0.80
N PHE A 140 3.61 2.49 0.49
CA PHE A 140 4.35 3.56 1.17
C PHE A 140 5.32 2.99 2.20
N SER A 141 6.43 3.68 2.44
CA SER A 141 7.33 3.31 3.53
C SER A 141 6.86 3.90 4.85
N ALA A 142 6.26 3.07 5.72
CA ALA A 142 5.87 3.51 7.06
C ALA A 142 7.09 3.90 7.91
N GLU A 143 8.17 3.14 7.77
CA GLU A 143 9.44 3.38 8.47
C GLU A 143 10.02 4.75 8.12
N GLN A 144 10.20 5.03 6.82
CA GLN A 144 10.83 6.28 6.39
C GLN A 144 9.91 7.50 6.54
N CYS A 145 8.59 7.32 6.47
CA CYS A 145 7.65 8.45 6.48
C CYS A 145 7.15 8.82 7.86
N LEU A 146 6.98 7.83 8.73
CA LEU A 146 6.33 7.99 10.02
C LEU A 146 7.30 7.78 11.19
N GLY A 147 8.51 7.26 10.90
CA GLY A 147 9.59 7.13 11.86
C GLY A 147 9.88 8.44 12.60
N LYS A 148 10.17 8.32 13.90
CA LYS A 148 10.60 9.46 14.72
C LYS A 148 12.09 9.77 14.55
N ASP A 149 12.86 8.78 14.08
CA ASP A 149 14.29 8.87 13.88
C ASP A 149 14.62 9.14 12.41
N GLU A 150 14.88 10.41 12.09
CA GLU A 150 15.27 10.83 10.74
C GLU A 150 16.61 10.21 10.30
N SER A 151 17.48 9.82 11.24
CA SER A 151 18.76 9.19 10.89
C SER A 151 18.57 7.77 10.37
N GLY A 152 17.57 7.03 10.87
CA GLY A 152 17.17 5.74 10.33
C GLY A 152 16.78 5.82 8.85
N ASN A 153 16.08 6.88 8.46
CA ASN A 153 15.62 7.10 7.08
C ASN A 153 16.78 7.35 6.09
N LEU A 154 17.89 7.91 6.58
CA LEU A 154 19.09 8.16 5.79
C LEU A 154 19.99 6.93 5.66
N LEU A 155 19.91 6.00 6.62
CA LEU A 155 20.80 4.84 6.71
C LEU A 155 20.16 3.56 6.17
N HIS A 156 18.85 3.40 6.32
CA HIS A 156 18.14 2.16 6.02
C HIS A 156 17.07 2.36 4.93
N GLY A 157 17.03 1.40 4.00
CA GLY A 157 15.96 1.28 3.02
C GLY A 157 14.85 0.39 3.55
N ASP A 158 13.64 0.60 3.06
CA ASP A 158 12.45 -0.19 3.41
C ASP A 158 12.04 -1.07 2.21
N ASN A 159 12.19 -2.39 2.39
CA ASN A 159 11.69 -3.42 1.47
C ASN A 159 10.38 -4.04 1.99
N ASP A 160 9.98 -3.69 3.20
CA ASP A 160 8.82 -4.22 3.91
C ASP A 160 7.65 -3.22 3.83
N ALA A 161 7.63 -2.35 2.82
CA ALA A 161 6.69 -1.24 2.70
C ALA A 161 5.23 -1.66 2.94
N HIS A 162 4.46 -0.77 3.54
CA HIS A 162 3.04 -0.99 3.77
C HIS A 162 2.24 -0.77 2.48
N LYS A 163 1.21 -1.59 2.27
CA LYS A 163 0.47 -1.70 1.02
C LYS A 163 -1.03 -1.73 1.21
N TRP A 164 -1.71 -1.09 0.27
CA TRP A 164 -3.16 -1.16 0.08
C TRP A 164 -3.50 -1.77 -1.28
N VAL A 165 -4.60 -2.50 -1.32
CA VAL A 165 -5.36 -2.69 -2.56
C VAL A 165 -6.50 -1.69 -2.56
N LEU A 166 -6.43 -0.71 -3.44
CA LEU A 166 -7.41 0.37 -3.54
C LEU A 166 -8.25 0.20 -4.81
N GLN A 167 -9.55 0.41 -4.72
CA GLN A 167 -10.44 0.46 -5.87
C GLN A 167 -11.20 1.78 -5.93
N LYS A 168 -11.28 2.35 -7.13
CA LYS A 168 -12.26 3.37 -7.49
C LYS A 168 -13.41 2.70 -8.23
N THR A 169 -14.58 2.76 -7.62
CA THR A 169 -15.81 2.18 -8.19
C THR A 169 -16.37 3.07 -9.32
N PRO A 170 -17.30 2.56 -10.15
CA PRO A 170 -17.85 3.31 -11.27
C PRO A 170 -18.58 4.61 -10.87
N ASP A 171 -19.13 4.68 -9.65
CA ASP A 171 -19.77 5.89 -9.11
C ASP A 171 -18.75 6.92 -8.57
N GLY A 172 -17.45 6.63 -8.69
CA GLY A 172 -16.36 7.51 -8.30
C GLY A 172 -15.88 7.33 -6.85
N LYS A 173 -16.50 6.45 -6.05
CA LYS A 173 -16.09 6.23 -4.65
C LYS A 173 -14.87 5.35 -4.55
N TYR A 174 -13.99 5.68 -3.60
CA TYR A 174 -12.83 4.89 -3.24
C TYR A 174 -13.14 3.91 -2.11
N ARG A 175 -12.56 2.72 -2.18
CA ARG A 175 -12.60 1.72 -1.12
C ARG A 175 -11.30 0.92 -1.03
N VAL A 176 -10.86 0.64 0.18
CA VAL A 176 -9.71 -0.25 0.47
C VAL A 176 -10.24 -1.67 0.56
N LEU A 177 -9.63 -2.57 -0.22
CA LEU A 177 -10.05 -3.96 -0.37
C LEU A 177 -9.16 -4.93 0.40
N ALA A 178 -7.90 -4.55 0.63
CA ALA A 178 -6.98 -5.27 1.50
C ALA A 178 -5.86 -4.32 1.94
N GLU A 179 -5.25 -4.61 3.08
CA GLU A 179 -4.18 -3.81 3.68
C GLU A 179 -3.17 -4.74 4.37
N GLY A 180 -1.89 -4.39 4.34
CA GLY A 180 -0.82 -5.17 4.96
C GLY A 180 0.57 -4.62 4.67
N ASP A 181 1.60 -5.35 5.07
CA ASP A 181 3.00 -5.01 4.92
C ASP A 181 3.73 -5.93 3.94
N GLY A 182 4.91 -5.53 3.47
CA GLY A 182 5.80 -6.37 2.68
C GLY A 182 5.16 -6.81 1.36
N SER A 183 5.39 -8.06 0.95
CA SER A 183 4.88 -8.58 -0.33
C SER A 183 3.36 -8.70 -0.34
N LEU A 184 2.75 -8.32 -1.47
CA LEU A 184 1.32 -8.47 -1.72
C LEU A 184 1.11 -9.37 -2.93
N TYR A 185 0.26 -10.38 -2.80
CA TYR A 185 -0.02 -11.31 -3.88
C TYR A 185 -1.45 -11.17 -4.39
N ILE A 186 -1.62 -11.27 -5.70
CA ILE A 186 -2.93 -11.41 -6.33
C ILE A 186 -2.96 -12.76 -7.06
N THR A 187 -3.98 -13.57 -6.82
CA THR A 187 -4.15 -14.88 -7.48
C THR A 187 -5.32 -14.83 -8.44
N ASN A 188 -5.04 -14.95 -9.74
CA ASN A 188 -6.02 -14.85 -10.81
C ASN A 188 -6.90 -16.11 -10.96
N HIS A 189 -6.40 -17.27 -10.55
CA HIS A 189 -7.12 -18.54 -10.71
C HIS A 189 -8.27 -18.71 -9.71
N ASN A 190 -8.14 -18.14 -8.51
CA ASN A 190 -9.14 -18.25 -7.45
C ASN A 190 -10.05 -17.01 -7.49
N LYS A 191 -11.00 -17.00 -8.44
CA LYS A 191 -11.98 -15.90 -8.53
C LYS A 191 -13.27 -16.23 -7.79
N GLU A 192 -13.74 -15.28 -6.99
CA GLU A 192 -15.06 -15.32 -6.37
C GLU A 192 -15.87 -14.10 -6.82
N GLN A 193 -17.06 -14.34 -7.38
CA GLN A 193 -17.92 -13.28 -7.96
C GLN A 193 -17.20 -12.38 -8.99
N GLY A 194 -16.22 -12.94 -9.71
CA GLY A 194 -15.43 -12.22 -10.72
C GLY A 194 -14.24 -11.42 -10.17
N TYR A 195 -13.99 -11.46 -8.85
CA TYR A 195 -12.85 -10.81 -8.19
C TYR A 195 -11.75 -11.82 -7.91
N LYS A 196 -10.49 -11.41 -8.12
CA LYS A 196 -9.31 -12.21 -7.80
C LYS A 196 -9.06 -12.26 -6.28
N GLU A 197 -8.45 -13.35 -5.81
CA GLU A 197 -8.00 -13.49 -4.42
C GLU A 197 -6.80 -12.57 -4.15
N ILE A 198 -6.76 -11.99 -2.94
CA ILE A 198 -5.67 -11.12 -2.50
C ILE A 198 -4.99 -11.80 -1.30
N ARG A 199 -3.66 -11.81 -1.27
CA ARG A 199 -2.90 -12.16 -0.05
C ARG A 199 -2.08 -10.97 0.41
N THR A 200 -2.22 -10.61 1.68
CA THR A 200 -1.42 -9.57 2.34
C THR A 200 -0.68 -10.16 3.52
N ARG A 201 0.39 -9.52 3.96
CA ARG A 201 1.16 -9.94 5.14
C ARG A 201 0.99 -8.91 6.26
N LEU A 202 1.17 -9.35 7.50
CA LEU A 202 1.40 -8.51 8.66
C LEU A 202 2.74 -8.89 9.30
N PHE A 203 3.56 -7.91 9.62
CA PHE A 203 4.75 -8.13 10.43
C PHE A 203 4.47 -7.87 11.91
N LEU A 204 4.77 -8.85 12.77
CA LEU A 204 4.51 -8.75 14.21
C LEU A 204 5.27 -7.60 14.86
N LYS A 205 6.55 -7.40 14.48
CA LYS A 205 7.37 -6.27 14.94
C LYS A 205 6.73 -4.90 14.71
N ARG A 206 5.86 -4.77 13.69
CA ARG A 206 5.18 -3.51 13.36
C ARG A 206 3.86 -3.34 14.08
N ALA A 207 3.03 -4.39 14.12
CA ALA A 207 1.76 -4.35 14.85
C ALA A 207 1.95 -4.33 16.37
N PHE A 208 3.00 -4.98 16.87
CA PHE A 208 3.28 -5.19 18.29
C PHE A 208 4.74 -4.84 18.63
N PRO A 209 5.14 -3.57 18.48
CA PRO A 209 6.54 -3.16 18.62
C PRO A 209 7.12 -3.43 20.01
N ASP A 210 6.29 -3.47 21.05
CA ASP A 210 6.71 -3.71 22.44
C ASP A 210 6.63 -5.18 22.87
N ASN A 211 6.23 -6.10 21.98
CA ASN A 211 6.11 -7.52 22.31
C ASN A 211 7.47 -8.23 22.23
N GLU A 212 7.67 -9.35 22.91
CA GLU A 212 8.91 -10.12 22.77
C GLU A 212 9.09 -10.76 21.39
N LEU A 213 8.00 -10.98 20.65
CA LEU A 213 8.03 -11.63 19.34
C LEU A 213 8.33 -10.60 18.23
N GLN A 214 9.62 -10.38 17.98
CA GLN A 214 10.14 -9.29 17.14
C GLN A 214 10.45 -9.69 15.68
N CYS A 215 9.91 -10.82 15.23
CA CYS A 215 10.12 -11.34 13.88
C CYS A 215 8.86 -12.07 13.39
N GLY A 216 8.82 -12.34 12.10
CA GLY A 216 7.73 -13.11 11.50
C GLY A 216 6.44 -12.33 11.42
N GLY A 217 5.37 -13.07 11.21
CA GLY A 217 4.12 -12.49 10.76
C GLY A 217 3.01 -13.49 10.53
N ALA A 218 1.96 -12.96 9.91
CA ALA A 218 0.91 -13.76 9.31
C ALA A 218 0.69 -13.31 7.86
N GLU A 219 0.34 -14.26 7.00
CA GLU A 219 -0.19 -14.02 5.67
C GLU A 219 -1.70 -14.27 5.70
N PHE A 220 -2.46 -13.31 5.20
CA PHE A 220 -3.91 -13.33 5.17
C PHE A 220 -4.40 -13.53 3.76
N THR A 221 -5.28 -14.50 3.56
CA THR A 221 -5.97 -14.69 2.29
C THR A 221 -7.34 -14.02 2.34
N TRP A 222 -7.58 -13.08 1.43
CA TRP A 222 -8.82 -12.33 1.32
C TRP A 222 -9.57 -12.74 0.06
N ARG A 223 -10.87 -13.00 0.21
CA ARG A 223 -11.78 -13.34 -0.91
C ARG A 223 -12.98 -12.41 -0.95
N TYR A 224 -13.55 -12.23 -2.13
CA TYR A 224 -14.63 -11.27 -2.33
C TYR A 224 -16.01 -11.90 -2.13
N ARG A 225 -16.79 -11.36 -1.19
CA ARG A 225 -18.20 -11.71 -0.97
C ARG A 225 -18.99 -10.48 -0.56
N ASN A 226 -20.27 -10.44 -0.93
CA ASN A 226 -21.23 -9.46 -0.42
C ASN A 226 -20.74 -8.00 -0.55
N LYS A 227 -20.14 -7.67 -1.70
CA LYS A 227 -19.59 -6.35 -2.05
C LYS A 227 -18.27 -5.97 -1.34
N GLY A 228 -17.66 -6.83 -0.54
CA GLY A 228 -16.38 -6.57 0.14
C GLY A 228 -15.44 -7.77 0.14
N TYR A 229 -14.22 -7.58 0.66
CA TYR A 229 -13.30 -8.69 0.93
C TYR A 229 -13.43 -9.16 2.37
N TYR A 230 -13.40 -10.47 2.58
CA TYR A 230 -13.42 -11.09 3.90
C TYR A 230 -12.19 -11.98 4.08
N LEU A 231 -11.77 -12.15 5.33
CA LEU A 231 -10.67 -13.03 5.68
C LEU A 231 -11.09 -14.49 5.48
N ALA A 232 -10.45 -15.17 4.53
CA ALA A 232 -10.73 -16.57 4.19
C ALA A 232 -9.76 -17.54 4.86
N ASP A 233 -8.50 -17.13 5.06
CA ASP A 233 -7.46 -17.98 5.65
C ASP A 233 -6.33 -17.15 6.28
N THR A 234 -5.57 -17.75 7.20
CA THR A 234 -4.42 -17.14 7.88
C THR A 234 -3.30 -18.16 8.02
N GLU A 235 -2.13 -17.84 7.49
CA GLU A 235 -0.91 -18.66 7.59
C GLU A 235 0.14 -17.94 8.44
N TYR A 236 0.70 -18.59 9.46
CA TYR A 236 1.72 -17.99 10.34
C TYR A 236 3.13 -18.25 9.81
N MET A 237 3.97 -17.22 9.76
CA MET A 237 5.26 -17.29 9.06
C MET A 237 6.41 -16.85 9.96
N ALA A 238 7.40 -17.72 10.14
CA ALA A 238 8.60 -17.46 10.95
C ALA A 238 9.88 -17.27 10.10
N GLN A 239 9.75 -16.94 8.81
CA GLN A 239 10.88 -17.03 7.85
C GLN A 239 12.05 -16.10 8.17
N ASP A 240 11.79 -14.91 8.70
CA ASP A 240 12.78 -13.92 9.16
C ASP A 240 13.16 -14.11 10.64
N CYS A 241 12.57 -15.08 11.34
CA CYS A 241 12.91 -15.42 12.71
C CYS A 241 14.13 -16.34 12.83
N GLN A 242 14.54 -16.99 11.73
CA GLN A 242 15.60 -18.01 11.75
C GLN A 242 16.89 -17.56 12.46
N PRO A 243 17.41 -16.34 12.25
CA PRO A 243 18.62 -15.89 12.94
C PRO A 243 18.43 -15.61 14.45
N LEU A 244 17.20 -15.31 14.89
CA LEU A 244 16.92 -14.80 16.25
C LEU A 244 16.38 -15.88 17.19
N TYR A 245 15.52 -16.78 16.70
CA TYR A 245 14.82 -17.77 17.53
C TYR A 245 15.10 -19.22 17.13
N PHE A 246 15.71 -19.44 15.96
CA PHE A 246 16.00 -20.80 15.46
C PHE A 246 17.46 -21.00 14.99
N PRO A 247 18.50 -20.45 15.67
CA PRO A 247 19.86 -20.73 15.24
C PRO A 247 20.12 -22.23 15.40
N GLU A 248 20.51 -22.89 14.31
CA GLU A 248 21.04 -24.26 14.29
C GLU A 248 20.06 -25.39 14.69
N LEU A 249 18.77 -25.09 14.88
CA LEU A 249 17.75 -26.11 15.13
C LEU A 249 17.44 -26.91 13.86
N THR A 250 17.37 -28.24 13.98
CA THR A 250 16.98 -29.14 12.89
C THR A 250 15.99 -30.21 13.39
N GLY A 251 15.27 -30.84 12.45
CA GLY A 251 14.36 -31.94 12.76
C GLY A 251 13.28 -31.56 13.78
N GLU A 252 13.06 -32.43 14.77
CA GLU A 252 12.04 -32.28 15.82
C GLU A 252 12.23 -31.01 16.67
N ALA A 253 13.48 -30.62 16.97
CA ALA A 253 13.75 -29.43 17.77
C ALA A 253 13.32 -28.14 17.05
N TRP A 254 13.52 -28.09 15.73
CA TRP A 254 13.02 -26.98 14.91
C TRP A 254 11.49 -26.96 14.88
N GLN A 255 10.85 -28.12 14.70
CA GLN A 255 9.40 -28.22 14.66
C GLN A 255 8.77 -27.77 15.99
N ASN A 256 9.28 -28.23 17.12
CA ASN A 256 8.77 -27.84 18.44
C ASN A 256 8.90 -26.33 18.68
N ALA A 257 10.02 -25.74 18.27
CA ALA A 257 10.21 -24.30 18.38
C ALA A 257 9.25 -23.54 17.45
N TYR A 258 9.02 -24.05 16.23
CA TYR A 258 8.10 -23.44 15.27
C TYR A 258 6.65 -23.53 15.76
N ASP A 259 6.24 -24.65 16.35
CA ASP A 259 4.90 -24.83 16.93
C ASP A 259 4.67 -23.84 18.08
N GLU A 260 5.68 -23.62 18.94
CA GLU A 260 5.61 -22.61 20.00
C GLU A 260 5.57 -21.18 19.44
N TYR A 261 6.35 -20.88 18.40
CA TYR A 261 6.26 -19.62 17.67
C TYR A 261 4.85 -19.40 17.12
N GLU A 262 4.30 -20.39 16.41
CA GLU A 262 2.99 -20.32 15.77
C GLU A 262 1.90 -20.09 16.82
N ARG A 263 1.96 -20.81 17.94
CA ARG A 263 1.04 -20.63 19.07
C ARG A 263 1.06 -19.20 19.60
N ARG A 264 2.24 -18.59 19.75
CA ARG A 264 2.38 -17.20 20.23
C ARG A 264 1.93 -16.18 19.18
N ALA A 265 2.35 -16.36 17.93
CA ALA A 265 1.96 -15.50 16.81
C ALA A 265 0.44 -15.50 16.62
N LYS A 266 -0.19 -16.67 16.75
CA LYS A 266 -1.64 -16.82 16.68
C LYS A 266 -2.39 -15.94 17.67
N VAL A 267 -1.98 -15.93 18.94
CA VAL A 267 -2.64 -15.10 19.97
C VAL A 267 -2.59 -13.62 19.59
N LEU A 268 -1.43 -13.13 19.17
CA LEU A 268 -1.26 -11.73 18.78
C LEU A 268 -2.09 -11.37 17.54
N VAL A 269 -2.07 -12.23 16.52
CA VAL A 269 -2.83 -12.01 15.29
C VAL A 269 -4.33 -12.08 15.54
N ASP A 270 -4.80 -12.97 16.41
CA ASP A 270 -6.21 -13.04 16.78
C ASP A 270 -6.62 -11.75 17.53
N GLU A 271 -5.81 -11.25 18.48
CA GLU A 271 -6.03 -9.94 19.12
C GLU A 271 -6.07 -8.78 18.11
N TRP A 272 -5.18 -8.80 17.13
CA TRP A 272 -5.17 -7.82 16.05
C TRP A 272 -6.48 -7.88 15.25
N LEU A 273 -6.90 -9.06 14.82
CA LEU A 273 -8.13 -9.27 14.04
C LEU A 273 -9.41 -8.93 14.81
N GLU A 274 -9.43 -9.03 16.14
CA GLU A 274 -10.57 -8.60 16.96
C GLU A 274 -10.87 -7.10 16.79
N ALA A 275 -9.89 -6.27 16.44
CA ALA A 275 -10.11 -4.86 16.13
C ALA A 275 -11.01 -4.67 14.89
N LEU A 276 -10.91 -5.57 13.90
CA LEU A 276 -11.76 -5.55 12.70
C LEU A 276 -13.23 -5.81 13.05
N LYS A 277 -13.49 -6.76 13.96
CA LYS A 277 -14.86 -7.11 14.41
C LYS A 277 -15.53 -6.01 15.22
N LYS A 278 -14.75 -5.21 15.97
CA LYS A 278 -15.26 -4.09 16.76
C LYS A 278 -15.56 -2.85 15.91
N GLY A 279 -14.96 -2.76 14.71
CA GLY A 279 -15.11 -1.62 13.80
C GLY A 279 -16.16 -1.79 12.69
N SER A 280 -16.69 -3.01 12.50
CA SER A 280 -17.76 -3.36 11.56
C SER A 280 -19.14 -3.27 12.19
#